data_AF-A0A958V373-F1
#
_entry.id   AF-A0A958V373-F1
#
_cell.length_a   1.000
_cell.length_b   1.000
_cell.length_c   1.000
_cell.angle_alpha   90.00
_cell.angle_beta   90.00
_cell.angle_gamma   90.00
#
_symmetry.space_group_name_H-M   'P 1'
#
loop_
_entity.id
_entity.type
_entity.pdbx_description
1 polymer ?
#
loop_
_entity_poly.entity_id
_entity_poly.type
_entity_poly.pdbx_seq_one_letter_code
_entity_poly.pdbx_strand_id
1 'polypeptide(L)'
;LLAHFLVKNKNLADWNYLLVRANPGTTLPMIQVLKDKWKADFPGMDIKYSFADEKLNAQYKQYLKINALIGWFSLLAIILSCMGLFAMATYAMARRTKEIGIRKVNGANTGQILLLLNKDFLKWVLLAFLIAVPVSWYGIYKWLQNFALKTEISWWVFLITGLLTFLIAFLTVNWQGLKTATLNPVESLRDE
;
A
#
# COMPACT_ATOMS: atom_id res chain seq x y z
N LEU A 1 22.91 -21.96 6.93
CA LEU A 1 23.01 -22.14 5.47
C LEU A 1 22.69 -23.59 5.11
N LEU A 2 21.51 -23.82 4.53
CA LEU A 2 21.07 -25.12 4.03
C LEU A 2 21.56 -25.26 2.57
N ALA A 3 22.45 -26.21 2.31
CA ALA A 3 22.81 -26.59 0.95
C ALA A 3 21.89 -27.72 0.49
N HIS A 4 21.23 -27.52 -0.65
CA HIS A 4 20.26 -28.43 -1.24
C HIS A 4 20.91 -29.14 -2.42
N PHE A 5 21.24 -30.43 -2.27
CA PHE A 5 21.88 -31.21 -3.32
C PHE A 5 20.83 -31.99 -4.14
N LEU A 6 20.81 -31.85 -5.47
CA LEU A 6 19.91 -32.57 -6.39
C LEU A 6 20.68 -33.67 -7.11
N VAL A 7 20.23 -34.91 -6.94
CA VAL A 7 20.67 -36.09 -7.69
C VAL A 7 19.44 -36.63 -8.43
N LYS A 8 19.56 -36.83 -9.74
CA LYS A 8 18.47 -37.35 -10.58
C LYS A 8 18.83 -38.75 -11.07
N ASN A 9 18.49 -39.79 -10.30
CA ASN A 9 18.43 -41.16 -10.84
C ASN A 9 17.42 -42.03 -10.08
N LYS A 10 16.84 -43.00 -10.80
CA LYS A 10 15.56 -43.68 -10.54
C LYS A 10 15.63 -44.97 -9.70
N ASN A 11 16.78 -45.39 -9.17
CA ASN A 11 16.88 -46.70 -8.50
C ASN A 11 17.89 -46.80 -7.35
N LEU A 12 17.86 -45.84 -6.41
CA LEU A 12 18.33 -45.99 -5.02
C LEU A 12 17.35 -45.21 -4.14
N ALA A 13 16.46 -45.94 -3.46
CA ALA A 13 15.43 -45.53 -2.50
C ALA A 13 15.32 -44.01 -2.15
N ASP A 14 14.27 -43.37 -2.66
CA ASP A 14 13.50 -42.20 -2.16
C ASP A 14 14.15 -40.87 -1.72
N TRP A 15 15.47 -40.70 -1.73
CA TRP A 15 16.08 -39.42 -1.34
C TRP A 15 16.48 -38.58 -2.58
N ASN A 16 15.54 -37.78 -3.09
CA ASN A 16 15.79 -36.81 -4.19
C ASN A 16 16.59 -35.56 -3.76
N TYR A 17 16.78 -35.37 -2.46
CA TYR A 17 17.49 -34.21 -1.92
C TYR A 17 18.18 -34.56 -0.60
N LEU A 18 19.38 -33.99 -0.41
CA LEU A 18 20.13 -34.07 0.84
C LEU A 18 20.29 -32.64 1.39
N LEU A 19 19.79 -32.41 2.60
CA LEU A 19 19.87 -31.13 3.29
C LEU A 19 21.10 -31.14 4.20
N VAL A 20 22.09 -30.32 3.87
CA VAL A 20 23.28 -30.16 4.70
C VAL A 20 23.25 -28.79 5.36
N ARG A 21 23.31 -28.75 6.69
CA ARG A 21 23.45 -27.52 7.47
C ARG A 21 24.93 -27.34 7.85
N ALA A 22 25.56 -26.31 7.32
CA ALA A 22 26.92 -25.91 7.69
C ALA A 22 26.91 -24.87 8.83
N ASN A 23 27.95 -24.89 9.66
CA ASN A 23 28.22 -23.78 10.59
C ASN A 23 28.58 -22.49 9.82
N PRO A 24 28.31 -21.30 10.40
CA PRO A 24 28.63 -20.03 9.77
C PRO A 24 30.12 -19.95 9.39
N GLY A 25 30.43 -19.66 8.14
CA GLY A 25 31.81 -19.47 7.65
C GLY A 25 32.51 -20.69 7.02
N THR A 26 31.98 -21.92 7.17
CA THR A 26 32.63 -23.14 6.64
C THR A 26 31.93 -23.74 5.40
N THR A 27 31.00 -23.02 4.79
CA THR A 27 30.07 -23.55 3.76
C THR A 27 30.77 -23.94 2.45
N LEU A 28 31.70 -23.11 1.95
CA LEU A 28 32.44 -23.35 0.71
C LEU A 28 33.38 -24.57 0.77
N PRO A 29 34.27 -24.69 1.79
CA PRO A 29 35.14 -25.85 1.90
C PRO A 29 34.37 -27.15 2.17
N MET A 30 33.23 -27.08 2.87
CA MET A 30 32.36 -28.24 3.09
C MET A 30 31.78 -28.79 1.77
N ILE A 31 31.38 -27.91 0.84
CA ILE A 31 30.86 -28.32 -0.48
C ILE A 31 31.94 -29.01 -1.31
N GLN A 32 33.19 -28.55 -1.23
CA GLN A 32 34.31 -29.20 -1.91
C GLN A 32 34.55 -30.61 -1.37
N VAL A 33 34.64 -30.77 -0.04
CA VAL A 33 34.80 -32.09 0.60
C VAL A 33 33.64 -33.04 0.25
N LEU A 34 32.41 -32.54 0.23
CA LEU A 34 31.23 -33.30 -0.18
C LEU A 34 31.31 -33.73 -1.65
N LYS A 35 31.73 -32.83 -2.54
CA LYS A 35 31.88 -33.11 -3.97
C LYS A 35 32.95 -34.16 -4.23
N ASP A 36 34.07 -34.09 -3.52
CA ASP A 36 35.19 -35.01 -3.68
C ASP A 36 34.85 -36.41 -3.16
N LYS A 37 34.23 -36.51 -1.97
CA LYS A 37 33.75 -37.80 -1.45
C LYS A 37 32.69 -38.43 -2.34
N TRP A 38 31.74 -37.63 -2.84
CA TRP A 38 30.68 -38.16 -3.70
C TRP A 38 31.18 -38.64 -5.05
N LYS A 39 32.19 -37.96 -5.63
CA LYS A 39 32.85 -38.43 -6.86
C LYS A 39 33.58 -39.76 -6.65
N ALA A 40 34.14 -39.99 -5.47
CA ALA A 40 34.81 -41.24 -5.13
C ALA A 40 33.81 -42.41 -5.01
N ASP A 41 32.65 -42.17 -4.40
CA ASP A 41 31.65 -43.22 -4.15
C ASP A 41 30.71 -43.45 -5.35
N PHE A 42 30.47 -42.44 -6.20
CA PHE A 42 29.52 -42.50 -7.32
C PHE A 42 30.06 -41.84 -8.61
N PRO A 43 30.98 -42.49 -9.34
CA PRO A 43 31.52 -41.97 -10.59
C PRO A 43 30.42 -41.84 -11.66
N GLY A 44 30.28 -40.63 -12.23
CA GLY A 44 29.32 -40.31 -13.30
C GLY A 44 28.05 -39.58 -12.87
N MET A 45 27.79 -39.38 -11.58
CA MET A 45 26.69 -38.54 -11.09
C MET A 45 27.18 -37.17 -10.61
N ASP A 46 26.89 -36.13 -11.39
CA ASP A 46 27.14 -34.74 -10.97
C ASP A 46 26.15 -34.30 -9.90
N ILE A 47 26.68 -33.89 -8.75
CA ILE A 47 25.91 -33.24 -7.72
C ILE A 47 25.59 -31.80 -8.15
N LYS A 48 24.31 -31.46 -8.27
CA LYS A 48 23.86 -30.07 -8.33
C LYS A 48 23.59 -29.56 -6.93
N TYR A 49 24.05 -28.37 -6.56
CA TYR A 49 23.75 -27.76 -5.27
C TYR A 49 23.05 -26.42 -5.46
N SER A 50 22.11 -26.10 -4.58
CA SER A 50 21.58 -24.74 -4.45
C SER A 50 21.58 -24.32 -3.00
N PHE A 51 21.94 -23.06 -2.75
CA PHE A 51 21.83 -22.50 -1.40
C PHE A 51 20.37 -22.14 -1.15
N ALA A 52 19.85 -22.54 0.01
CA ALA A 52 18.54 -22.08 0.46
C ALA A 52 18.47 -20.55 0.49
N ASP A 53 19.57 -19.89 0.86
CA ASP A 53 19.68 -18.43 0.92
C ASP A 53 19.53 -17.78 -0.47
N GLU A 54 20.03 -18.41 -1.53
CA GLU A 54 19.92 -17.90 -2.89
C GLU A 54 18.48 -18.01 -3.42
N LYS A 55 17.81 -19.14 -3.12
CA LYS A 55 16.40 -19.35 -3.46
C LYS A 55 15.48 -18.41 -2.68
N LEU A 56 15.76 -18.20 -1.39
CA LEU A 56 15.04 -17.24 -0.56
C LEU A 56 15.28 -15.81 -1.04
N ASN A 57 16.51 -15.41 -1.35
CA ASN A 57 16.81 -14.08 -1.88
C ASN A 57 16.13 -13.81 -3.23
N ALA A 58 16.06 -14.80 -4.11
CA ALA A 58 15.36 -14.66 -5.39
C ALA A 58 13.85 -14.40 -5.17
N GLN A 59 13.21 -15.16 -4.28
CA GLN A 59 11.82 -14.93 -3.91
C GLN A 59 11.62 -13.57 -3.24
N TYR A 60 12.50 -13.21 -2.29
CA TYR A 60 12.44 -11.94 -1.57
C TYR A 60 12.55 -10.73 -2.53
N LYS A 61 13.44 -10.79 -3.52
CA LYS A 61 13.55 -9.76 -4.56
C LYS A 61 12.26 -9.60 -5.37
N GLN A 62 11.55 -10.69 -5.65
CA GLN A 62 10.26 -10.63 -6.34
C GLN A 62 9.18 -9.98 -5.47
N TYR A 63 9.12 -10.32 -4.18
CA TYR A 63 8.21 -9.68 -3.22
C TYR A 63 8.47 -8.17 -3.08
N LEU A 64 9.74 -7.76 -3.00
CA LEU A 64 10.10 -6.34 -2.92
C LEU A 64 9.62 -5.54 -4.14
N LYS A 65 9.72 -6.11 -5.34
CA LYS A 65 9.22 -5.46 -6.57
C LYS A 65 7.70 -5.30 -6.55
N ILE A 66 6.97 -6.34 -6.15
CA ILE A 66 5.50 -6.29 -6.04
C ILE A 66 5.09 -5.25 -4.99
N ASN A 67 5.75 -5.22 -3.84
CA ASN A 67 5.46 -4.25 -2.79
C ASN A 67 5.71 -2.81 -3.28
N ALA A 68 6.82 -2.57 -3.99
CA ALA A 68 7.11 -1.27 -4.58
C ALA A 68 6.04 -0.85 -5.61
N LEU A 69 5.59 -1.76 -6.47
CA LEU A 69 4.52 -1.48 -7.43
C LEU A 69 3.21 -1.11 -6.72
N ILE A 70 2.79 -1.87 -5.71
CA ILE A 70 1.60 -1.57 -4.92
C ILE A 70 1.73 -0.20 -4.23
N GLY A 71 2.92 0.13 -3.70
CA GLY A 71 3.21 1.45 -3.14
C GLY A 71 3.01 2.59 -4.14
N TRP A 72 3.57 2.45 -5.36
CA TRP A 72 3.39 3.45 -6.42
C TRP A 72 1.94 3.59 -6.87
N PHE A 73 1.22 2.49 -7.09
CA PHE A 73 -0.21 2.55 -7.43
C PHE A 73 -1.05 3.18 -6.31
N SER A 74 -0.73 2.91 -5.05
CA SER A 74 -1.41 3.52 -3.91
C SER A 74 -1.16 5.02 -3.86
N LEU A 75 0.07 5.47 -4.10
CA LEU A 75 0.43 6.89 -4.17
C LEU A 75 -0.32 7.59 -5.31
N LEU A 76 -0.36 6.99 -6.51
CA LEU A 76 -1.12 7.51 -7.64
C LEU A 76 -2.63 7.58 -7.33
N ALA A 77 -3.19 6.55 -6.71
CA ALA A 77 -4.59 6.53 -6.32
C ALA A 77 -4.93 7.65 -5.32
N ILE A 78 -4.03 7.95 -4.38
CA ILE A 78 -4.18 9.07 -3.44
C ILE A 78 -4.19 10.40 -4.20
N ILE A 79 -3.24 10.62 -5.12
CA ILE A 79 -3.19 11.86 -5.93
C ILE A 79 -4.48 12.03 -6.74
N LEU A 80 -4.93 10.97 -7.42
CA LEU A 80 -6.18 11.00 -8.21
C LEU A 80 -7.40 11.25 -7.33
N SER A 81 -7.44 10.68 -6.13
CA SER A 81 -8.51 10.92 -5.16
C SER A 81 -8.53 12.38 -4.69
N CYS A 82 -7.35 12.96 -4.42
CA CYS A 82 -7.22 14.38 -4.07
C CYS A 82 -7.67 15.30 -5.21
N MET A 83 -7.31 14.97 -6.46
CA MET A 83 -7.79 15.69 -7.64
C MET A 83 -9.31 15.61 -7.79
N GLY A 84 -9.89 14.42 -7.59
CA GLY A 84 -11.34 14.23 -7.63
C GLY A 84 -12.05 15.05 -6.54
N LEU A 85 -11.53 15.01 -5.31
CA LEU A 85 -12.06 15.81 -4.21
C LEU A 85 -11.96 17.31 -4.51
N PHE A 86 -10.82 17.77 -5.06
CA PHE A 86 -10.62 19.15 -5.46
C PHE A 86 -11.62 19.61 -6.54
N ALA A 87 -11.84 18.79 -7.57
CA ALA A 87 -12.82 19.07 -8.62
C ALA A 87 -14.24 19.17 -8.05
N MET A 88 -14.62 18.22 -7.17
CA MET A 88 -15.92 18.22 -6.51
C MET A 88 -16.12 19.42 -5.59
N ALA A 89 -15.09 19.80 -4.81
CA ALA A 89 -15.13 20.98 -3.94
C ALA A 89 -15.30 22.27 -4.74
N THR A 90 -14.56 22.41 -5.83
CA THR A 90 -14.65 23.58 -6.73
C THR A 90 -16.04 23.67 -7.37
N TYR A 91 -16.58 22.55 -7.87
CA TYR A 91 -17.92 22.49 -8.46
C TYR A 91 -19.03 22.83 -7.44
N ALA A 92 -18.94 22.26 -6.24
CA ALA A 92 -19.91 22.52 -5.17
C ALA A 92 -19.92 24.00 -4.75
N MET A 93 -18.75 24.63 -4.70
CA MET A 93 -18.65 26.06 -4.41
C MET A 93 -19.17 26.92 -5.56
N ALA A 94 -18.85 26.59 -6.82
CA ALA A 94 -19.36 27.31 -7.98
C ALA A 94 -20.90 27.36 -7.99
N ARG A 95 -21.57 26.24 -7.69
CA ARG A 95 -23.04 26.20 -7.54
C ARG A 95 -23.59 27.04 -6.39
N ARG A 96 -22.82 27.19 -5.30
CA ARG A 96 -23.24 27.93 -4.10
C ARG A 96 -22.75 29.38 -4.08
N THR A 97 -22.05 29.84 -5.11
CA THR A 97 -21.50 31.21 -5.19
C THR A 97 -22.57 32.28 -4.99
N LYS A 98 -23.76 32.12 -5.59
CA LYS A 98 -24.87 33.09 -5.45
C LYS A 98 -25.37 33.18 -3.99
N GLU A 99 -25.54 32.05 -3.30
CA GLU A 99 -25.92 32.02 -1.87
C GLU A 99 -24.83 32.60 -0.96
N ILE A 100 -23.56 32.25 -1.23
CA ILE A 100 -22.40 32.72 -0.48
C ILE A 100 -22.23 34.24 -0.66
N GLY A 101 -22.43 34.75 -1.87
CA GLY A 101 -22.39 36.18 -2.20
C GLY A 101 -23.43 36.99 -1.43
N ILE A 102 -24.70 36.54 -1.44
CA ILE A 102 -25.79 37.19 -0.69
C ILE A 102 -25.49 37.20 0.81
N ARG A 103 -25.04 36.07 1.37
CA ARG A 103 -24.68 35.97 2.80
C ARG A 103 -23.52 36.89 3.18
N LYS A 104 -22.50 37.00 2.31
CA LYS A 104 -21.32 37.85 2.54
C LYS A 104 -21.67 39.34 2.51
N VAL A 105 -22.57 39.76 1.63
CA VAL A 105 -23.10 41.14 1.60
C VAL A 105 -23.94 41.44 2.84
N ASN A 106 -24.67 40.45 3.36
CA ASN A 106 -25.39 40.55 4.64
C ASN A 106 -24.48 40.44 5.89
N GLY A 107 -23.16 40.50 5.75
CA GLY A 107 -22.22 40.54 6.88
C GLY A 107 -21.80 39.17 7.43
N ALA A 108 -22.05 38.06 6.71
CA ALA A 108 -21.57 36.75 7.13
C ALA A 108 -20.04 36.67 7.14
N ASN A 109 -19.46 36.16 8.23
CA ASN A 109 -18.02 35.95 8.36
C ASN A 109 -17.55 34.79 7.47
N THR A 110 -16.39 34.95 6.82
CA THR A 110 -15.69 33.92 6.04
C THR A 110 -15.62 32.57 6.77
N GLY A 111 -15.46 32.59 8.10
CA GLY A 111 -15.45 31.37 8.92
C GLY A 111 -16.77 30.58 8.90
N GLN A 112 -17.93 31.23 8.81
CA GLN A 112 -19.23 30.56 8.75
C GLN A 112 -19.43 29.84 7.41
N ILE A 113 -18.93 30.43 6.32
CA ILE A 113 -18.94 29.83 4.99
C ILE A 113 -18.04 28.59 4.96
N LEU A 114 -16.82 28.71 5.49
CA LEU A 114 -15.88 27.59 5.64
C LEU A 114 -16.44 26.44 6.48
N LEU A 115 -17.15 26.74 7.57
CA LEU A 115 -17.73 25.73 8.47
C LEU A 115 -18.88 24.97 7.79
N LEU A 116 -19.75 25.67 7.05
CA LEU A 116 -20.80 25.06 6.25
C LEU A 116 -20.22 24.10 5.20
N LEU A 117 -19.21 24.55 4.46
CA LEU A 117 -18.51 23.76 3.43
C LEU A 117 -17.82 22.53 4.03
N ASN A 118 -17.05 22.71 5.09
CA ASN A 118 -16.37 21.60 5.75
C ASN A 118 -17.36 20.58 6.32
N LYS A 119 -18.46 21.02 6.94
CA LYS A 119 -19.45 20.10 7.52
C LYS A 119 -20.08 19.19 6.46
N ASP A 120 -20.46 19.75 5.31
CA ASP A 120 -21.05 18.98 4.22
C ASP A 120 -20.05 17.95 3.67
N PHE A 121 -18.81 18.35 3.41
CA PHE A 121 -17.78 17.44 2.89
C PHE A 121 -17.33 16.39 3.90
N LEU A 122 -17.02 16.79 5.14
CA LEU A 122 -16.52 15.89 6.18
C LEU A 122 -17.56 14.82 6.56
N LYS A 123 -18.86 15.15 6.53
CA LYS A 123 -19.93 14.17 6.75
C LYS A 123 -19.86 13.03 5.74
N TRP A 124 -19.68 13.35 4.46
CA TRP A 124 -19.57 12.34 3.41
C TRP A 124 -18.26 11.54 3.50
N VAL A 125 -17.14 12.19 3.86
CA VAL A 125 -15.86 11.50 4.09
C VAL A 125 -15.96 10.51 5.25
N LEU A 126 -16.60 10.89 6.35
CA LEU A 126 -16.78 10.04 7.53
C LEU A 126 -17.67 8.83 7.18
N LEU A 127 -18.76 9.05 6.43
CA LEU A 127 -19.62 7.97 5.95
C LEU A 127 -18.87 7.00 5.04
N ALA A 128 -18.07 7.52 4.10
CA ALA A 128 -17.23 6.70 3.23
C ALA A 128 -16.20 5.89 4.02
N PHE A 129 -15.59 6.49 5.06
CA PHE A 129 -14.63 5.80 5.93
C PHE A 129 -15.28 4.65 6.72
N LEU A 130 -16.47 4.86 7.28
CA LEU A 130 -17.23 3.81 7.99
C LEU A 130 -17.54 2.60 7.11
N ILE A 131 -17.72 2.81 5.81
CA ILE A 131 -17.92 1.73 4.83
C ILE A 131 -16.59 1.12 4.40
N ALA A 132 -15.54 1.94 4.23
CA ALA A 132 -14.23 1.49 3.78
C ALA A 132 -13.54 0.55 4.79
N VAL A 133 -13.66 0.81 6.09
CA VAL A 133 -13.05 -0.01 7.15
C VAL A 133 -13.49 -1.48 7.09
N PRO A 134 -14.79 -1.85 7.14
CA PRO A 134 -15.22 -3.24 7.10
C PRO A 134 -14.91 -3.91 5.76
N VAL A 135 -15.02 -3.17 4.64
CA VAL A 135 -14.68 -3.70 3.31
C VAL A 135 -13.18 -4.03 3.23
N SER A 136 -12.32 -3.13 3.70
CA SER A 136 -10.88 -3.33 3.75
C SER A 136 -10.49 -4.48 4.68
N TRP A 137 -11.07 -4.53 5.88
CA TRP A 137 -10.87 -5.63 6.83
C TRP A 137 -11.23 -6.98 6.21
N TYR A 138 -12.40 -7.08 5.59
CA TYR A 138 -12.85 -8.32 4.95
C TYR A 138 -11.94 -8.73 3.78
N GLY A 139 -11.51 -7.77 2.96
CA GLY A 139 -10.59 -8.02 1.85
C GLY A 139 -9.25 -8.57 2.33
N ILE A 140 -8.66 -7.95 3.35
CA ILE A 140 -7.38 -8.41 3.94
C ILE A 140 -7.57 -9.77 4.60
N TYR A 141 -8.65 -9.96 5.37
CA TYR A 141 -8.95 -11.23 6.03
C TYR A 141 -9.02 -12.39 5.02
N LYS A 142 -9.76 -12.22 3.93
CA LYS A 142 -9.88 -13.23 2.86
C LYS A 142 -8.54 -13.47 2.15
N TRP A 143 -7.75 -12.42 1.93
CA TRP A 143 -6.43 -12.55 1.34
C TRP A 143 -5.47 -13.35 2.25
N LEU A 144 -5.49 -13.06 3.55
CA LEU A 144 -4.64 -13.69 4.57
C LEU A 144 -4.96 -15.17 4.79
N GLN A 145 -6.17 -15.63 4.46
CA GLN A 145 -6.52 -17.06 4.54
C GLN A 145 -5.68 -17.95 3.63
N ASN A 146 -5.11 -17.40 2.55
CA ASN A 146 -4.26 -18.17 1.63
C ASN A 146 -2.81 -18.36 2.15
N PHE A 147 -2.49 -17.78 3.31
CA PHE A 147 -1.15 -17.84 3.89
C PHE A 147 -1.13 -18.70 5.16
N ALA A 148 -0.10 -19.54 5.27
CA ALA A 148 0.11 -20.41 6.43
C ALA A 148 0.50 -19.63 7.71
N LEU A 149 1.17 -18.49 7.55
CA LEU A 149 1.47 -17.52 8.61
C LEU A 149 0.56 -16.30 8.43
N LYS A 150 -0.31 -16.05 9.41
CA LYS A 150 -1.27 -14.95 9.42
C LYS A 150 -0.75 -13.84 10.33
N THR A 151 -0.61 -12.64 9.79
CA THR A 151 -0.32 -11.44 10.58
C THR A 151 -1.61 -10.87 11.16
N GLU A 152 -1.62 -10.56 12.46
CA GLU A 152 -2.76 -9.91 13.08
C GLU A 152 -2.88 -8.45 12.60
N ILE A 153 -4.07 -8.08 12.12
CA ILE A 153 -4.35 -6.72 11.67
C ILE A 153 -4.60 -5.87 12.92
N SER A 154 -3.67 -4.96 13.22
CA SER A 154 -3.82 -4.00 14.31
C SER A 154 -4.83 -2.91 13.96
N TRP A 155 -5.82 -2.68 14.83
CA TRP A 155 -6.86 -1.68 14.63
C TRP A 155 -6.31 -0.24 14.43
N TRP A 156 -5.17 0.06 15.06
CA TRP A 156 -4.47 1.35 14.92
C TRP A 156 -4.16 1.76 13.48
N VAL A 157 -3.98 0.79 12.57
CA VAL A 157 -3.73 1.08 11.14
C VAL A 157 -4.91 1.84 10.55
N PHE A 158 -6.14 1.41 10.82
CA PHE A 158 -7.35 2.10 10.35
C PHE A 158 -7.48 3.49 10.94
N LEU A 159 -7.11 3.65 12.22
CA LEU A 159 -7.17 4.94 12.90
C LEU A 159 -6.19 5.94 12.26
N ILE A 160 -4.93 5.52 12.05
CA ILE A 160 -3.91 6.36 11.41
C ILE A 160 -4.32 6.70 9.96
N THR A 161 -4.77 5.72 9.19
CA THR A 161 -5.23 5.95 7.81
C THR A 161 -6.44 6.88 7.77
N GLY A 162 -7.43 6.66 8.64
CA GLY A 162 -8.61 7.52 8.74
C GLY A 162 -8.27 8.96 9.10
N LEU A 163 -7.35 9.15 10.05
CA LEU A 163 -6.88 10.48 10.46
C LEU A 163 -6.12 11.17 9.32
N LEU A 164 -5.26 10.44 8.60
CA LEU A 164 -4.57 10.95 7.40
C LEU A 164 -5.55 11.35 6.30
N THR A 165 -6.52 10.50 5.97
CA THR A 165 -7.54 10.79 4.96
C THR A 165 -8.37 12.01 5.36
N PHE A 166 -8.75 12.11 6.63
CA PHE A 166 -9.49 13.25 7.16
C PHE A 166 -8.67 14.55 7.06
N LEU A 167 -7.39 14.52 7.44
CA LEU A 167 -6.49 15.67 7.32
C LEU A 167 -6.36 16.13 5.87
N ILE A 168 -6.14 15.21 4.93
CA ILE A 168 -6.01 15.53 3.50
C ILE A 168 -7.30 16.16 2.98
N ALA A 169 -8.46 15.60 3.32
CA ALA A 169 -9.74 16.13 2.88
C ALA A 169 -10.00 17.52 3.48
N PHE A 170 -9.74 17.69 4.77
CA PHE A 170 -9.89 18.96 5.47
C PHE A 170 -8.99 20.05 4.87
N LEU A 171 -7.69 19.77 4.66
CA LEU A 171 -6.76 20.72 4.06
C LEU A 171 -7.19 21.13 2.65
N THR A 172 -7.64 20.16 1.84
CA THR A 172 -8.10 20.41 0.47
C THR A 172 -9.32 21.34 0.44
N VAL A 173 -10.33 21.05 1.27
CA VAL A 173 -11.56 21.86 1.34
C VAL A 173 -11.28 23.23 1.93
N ASN A 174 -10.42 23.33 2.94
CA ASN A 174 -10.06 24.60 3.57
C ASN A 174 -9.33 25.52 2.59
N TRP A 175 -8.35 25.00 1.85
CA TRP A 175 -7.66 25.78 0.82
C TRP A 175 -8.64 26.29 -0.25
N GLN A 176 -9.51 25.44 -0.78
CA GLN A 176 -10.49 25.86 -1.78
C GLN A 176 -11.47 26.90 -1.20
N GLY A 177 -11.97 26.66 0.02
CA GLY A 177 -12.90 27.55 0.71
C GLY A 177 -12.33 28.94 0.96
N LEU A 178 -11.06 29.03 1.36
CA LEU A 178 -10.37 30.31 1.51
C LEU A 178 -10.25 31.04 0.17
N LYS A 179 -9.79 30.33 -0.88
CA LYS A 179 -9.65 30.91 -2.21
C LYS A 179 -10.98 31.50 -2.71
N THR A 180 -12.08 30.75 -2.58
CA THR A 180 -13.41 31.22 -3.00
C THR A 180 -13.94 32.34 -2.11
N ALA A 181 -13.71 32.28 -0.80
CA ALA A 181 -14.15 33.34 0.10
C ALA A 181 -13.38 34.65 -0.08
N THR A 182 -12.16 34.63 -0.61
CA THR A 182 -11.39 35.83 -0.95
C THR A 182 -11.69 36.41 -2.33
N LEU A 183 -12.36 35.67 -3.21
CA LEU A 183 -12.78 36.19 -4.51
C LEU A 183 -13.80 37.31 -4.33
N ASN A 184 -13.63 38.38 -5.12
CA ASN A 184 -14.43 39.59 -5.01
C ASN A 184 -15.78 39.36 -5.71
N PRO A 185 -16.92 39.42 -5.00
CA PRO A 185 -18.23 39.02 -5.54
C PRO A 185 -18.71 39.89 -6.71
N VAL A 186 -18.11 41.08 -6.88
CA VAL A 186 -18.42 42.03 -7.96
C VAL A 186 -18.03 41.49 -9.34
N GLU A 187 -17.02 40.63 -9.43
CA GLU A 187 -16.60 40.02 -10.71
C GLU A 187 -17.57 38.91 -11.14
N SER A 188 -18.08 38.12 -10.18
CA SER A 188 -19.02 37.01 -10.45
C SER A 188 -20.41 37.45 -10.92
N LEU A 189 -20.74 38.74 -10.80
CA LEU A 189 -21.99 39.34 -11.28
C LEU A 189 -21.82 40.09 -12.62
N ARG A 190 -20.59 40.30 -13.08
CA ARG A 190 -20.30 41.07 -14.31
C ARG A 190 -20.06 40.18 -15.54
N ASP A 191 -19.85 38.88 -15.32
CA ASP A 191 -19.64 37.89 -16.39
C ASP A 191 -20.96 37.20 -16.86
N GLU A 192 -22.12 37.69 -16.40
CA GLU A 192 -23.44 37.51 -17.04
C GLU A 192 -23.89 38.85 -17.65
#